data_AF-A0A359MV47-F1
#
_entry.id   AF-A0A359MV47-F1
#
_cell.length_a   1.000
_cell.length_b   1.000
_cell.length_c   1.000
_cell.angle_alpha   90.00
_cell.angle_beta   90.00
_cell.angle_gamma   90.00
#
_symmetry.space_group_name_H-M   'P 1'
#
loop_
_entity.id
_entity.type
_entity.pdbx_description
1 polymer ?
#
loop_
_entity_poly.entity_id
_entity_poly.type
_entity_poly.pdbx_seq_one_letter_code
_entity_poly.pdbx_strand_id
1 'polypeptide(L)'
;FALTGTPIENSLSELWSIFDFIMPGYLNSHAKFVEIFEKPILKEDTKALNDLHMHISPFILRRMKKDVLTELPDKYETKMLTDLSEDQKKVYLAYLENIRSEINSEIKENSLEKNRIKILAALTRLRQICCHPATFIENYQGGSGKLDLLMEVIPDAIANDHR
;
A
#
# COMPACT_ATOMS: atom_id res chain seq x y z
N PHE A 1 26.09 -8.70 -2.22
CA PHE A 1 25.15 -8.58 -1.07
C PHE A 1 24.11 -7.52 -1.41
N ALA A 2 22.89 -7.62 -0.86
CA ALA A 2 21.85 -6.60 -1.01
C ALA A 2 21.36 -6.15 0.37
N LEU A 3 20.90 -4.91 0.46
CA LEU A 3 20.35 -4.32 1.68
C LEU A 3 18.95 -3.81 1.39
N THR A 4 17.98 -4.20 2.21
CA THR A 4 16.60 -3.74 2.11
C THR A 4 15.96 -3.77 3.48
N GLY A 5 15.13 -2.77 3.77
CA GLY A 5 14.33 -2.74 4.99
C GLY A 5 13.11 -3.66 4.94
N THR A 6 12.67 -4.06 3.74
CA THR A 6 11.36 -4.69 3.50
C THR A 6 11.40 -5.72 2.35
N PRO A 7 12.25 -6.77 2.43
CA PRO A 7 12.53 -7.67 1.29
C PRO A 7 11.35 -8.47 0.73
N ILE A 8 10.23 -8.57 1.45
CA ILE A 8 9.10 -9.47 1.14
C ILE A 8 7.77 -8.69 1.05
N GLU A 9 7.79 -7.35 1.08
CA GLU A 9 6.55 -6.59 1.30
C GLU A 9 5.56 -6.59 0.12
N ASN A 10 6.02 -6.64 -1.14
CA ASN A 10 5.12 -6.42 -2.28
C ASN A 10 4.84 -7.65 -3.13
N SER A 11 5.84 -8.53 -3.37
CA SER A 11 5.65 -9.76 -4.15
C SER A 11 6.75 -10.80 -3.92
N LEU A 12 6.44 -12.07 -4.16
CA LEU A 12 7.45 -13.14 -4.21
C LEU A 12 8.41 -12.98 -5.39
N SER A 13 7.99 -12.32 -6.48
CA SER A 13 8.85 -12.06 -7.62
C SER A 13 9.95 -11.04 -7.28
N GLU A 14 9.70 -10.06 -6.41
CA GLU A 14 10.74 -9.15 -5.90
C GLU A 14 11.80 -9.91 -5.10
N LEU A 15 11.38 -10.83 -4.24
CA LEU A 15 12.28 -11.73 -3.53
C LEU A 15 13.14 -12.54 -4.53
N TRP A 16 12.51 -13.13 -5.55
CA TRP A 16 13.22 -13.84 -6.61
C TRP A 16 14.24 -12.94 -7.31
N SER A 17 13.87 -11.70 -7.66
CA SER A 17 14.79 -10.75 -8.31
C SER A 17 16.01 -10.40 -7.46
N ILE A 18 15.85 -10.26 -6.14
CA ILE A 18 16.99 -10.06 -5.23
C ILE A 18 17.92 -11.28 -5.25
N PHE A 19 17.36 -12.49 -5.19
CA PHE A 19 18.15 -13.72 -5.22
C PHE A 19 18.82 -13.95 -6.57
N ASP A 20 18.16 -13.66 -7.69
CA ASP A 20 18.74 -13.78 -9.03
C ASP A 20 19.89 -12.77 -9.23
N PHE A 21 19.77 -11.56 -8.68
CA PHE A 21 20.84 -10.57 -8.72
C PHE A 21 22.09 -11.01 -7.91
N ILE A 22 21.91 -11.60 -6.73
CA ILE A 22 23.03 -11.97 -5.84
C ILE A 22 23.58 -13.36 -6.18
N MET A 23 22.72 -14.29 -6.57
CA MET A 23 23.02 -15.70 -6.84
C MET A 23 22.21 -16.20 -8.05
N PRO A 24 22.61 -15.82 -9.28
CA PRO A 24 21.89 -16.17 -10.50
C PRO A 24 21.61 -17.67 -10.59
N GLY A 25 20.36 -18.03 -10.91
CA GLY A 25 19.93 -19.42 -11.07
C GLY A 25 19.70 -20.23 -9.80
N TYR A 26 20.02 -19.71 -8.61
CA TYR A 26 19.81 -20.42 -7.33
C TYR A 26 18.34 -20.81 -7.10
N LEU A 27 17.41 -19.90 -7.38
CA LEU A 27 15.96 -20.15 -7.29
C LEU A 27 15.32 -20.60 -8.61
N ASN A 28 16.11 -21.17 -9.53
CA ASN A 28 15.74 -21.44 -10.93
C ASN A 28 15.40 -20.15 -11.71
N SER A 29 15.01 -20.33 -12.98
CA SER A 29 14.46 -19.25 -13.80
C SER A 29 13.15 -18.72 -13.21
N HIS A 30 12.84 -17.45 -13.49
CA HIS A 30 11.61 -16.80 -13.04
C HIS A 30 10.35 -17.64 -13.34
N ALA A 31 10.24 -18.20 -14.55
CA ALA A 31 9.08 -19.00 -14.94
C ALA A 31 8.89 -20.23 -14.04
N LYS A 32 9.99 -20.91 -13.71
CA LYS A 32 9.97 -22.10 -12.85
C LYS A 32 9.77 -21.73 -11.38
N PHE A 33 10.33 -20.60 -10.92
CA PHE A 33 10.04 -20.05 -9.60
C PHE A 33 8.55 -19.76 -9.42
N VAL A 34 7.92 -19.13 -10.42
CA VAL A 34 6.49 -18.81 -10.39
C VAL A 34 5.63 -20.09 -10.33
N GLU A 35 6.03 -21.13 -11.06
CA GLU A 35 5.33 -22.41 -11.08
C GLU A 35 5.45 -23.18 -9.76
N ILE A 36 6.66 -23.25 -9.19
CA ILE A 36 6.96 -24.07 -8.01
C ILE A 36 6.58 -23.36 -6.70
N PHE A 37 6.75 -22.04 -6.63
CA PHE A 37 6.58 -21.28 -5.40
C PHE A 37 5.45 -20.26 -5.48
N GLU A 38 5.51 -19.31 -6.41
CA GLU A 38 4.59 -18.16 -6.39
C GLU A 38 3.11 -18.56 -6.54
N LYS A 39 2.77 -19.33 -7.58
CA LYS A 39 1.38 -19.77 -7.83
C LYS A 39 0.85 -20.69 -6.73
N PRO A 40 1.59 -21.70 -6.23
CA PRO A 40 1.13 -22.51 -5.10
C PRO A 40 0.95 -21.70 -3.81
N ILE A 41 1.88 -20.81 -3.46
CA ILE A 41 1.79 -19.99 -2.25
C ILE A 41 0.59 -19.02 -2.33
N LEU A 42 0.32 -18.44 -3.50
CA LEU A 42 -0.88 -17.62 -3.73
C LEU A 42 -2.20 -18.42 -3.59
N LYS A 43 -2.14 -19.75 -3.75
CA LYS A 43 -3.25 -20.68 -3.49
C LYS A 43 -3.20 -21.28 -2.09
N GLU A 44 -2.46 -20.65 -1.18
CA GLU A 44 -2.33 -21.05 0.23
C GLU A 44 -1.64 -22.42 0.45
N ASP A 45 -0.77 -22.84 -0.48
CA ASP A 45 0.06 -24.04 -0.30
C ASP A 45 1.20 -23.79 0.71
N THR A 46 0.99 -24.27 1.92
CA THR A 46 1.96 -24.18 3.03
C THR A 46 3.25 -24.97 2.79
N LYS A 47 3.23 -26.02 1.96
CA LYS A 47 4.45 -26.80 1.66
C LYS A 47 5.41 -26.00 0.80
N ALA A 48 4.88 -25.43 -0.29
CA ALA A 48 5.66 -24.55 -1.17
C ALA A 48 6.24 -23.34 -0.41
N LEU A 49 5.48 -22.77 0.54
CA LEU A 49 5.96 -21.70 1.40
C LEU A 49 7.13 -22.13 2.29
N ASN A 50 7.00 -23.28 2.97
CA ASN A 50 8.03 -23.81 3.85
C ASN A 50 9.31 -24.20 3.09
N ASP A 51 9.16 -24.80 1.90
CA ASP A 51 10.28 -25.17 1.03
C ASP A 51 11.04 -23.92 0.58
N LEU A 52 10.32 -22.87 0.13
CA LEU A 52 10.92 -21.59 -0.22
C LEU A 52 11.65 -20.98 0.98
N HIS A 53 11.00 -20.96 2.16
CA HIS A 53 11.59 -20.43 3.38
C HIS A 53 12.91 -21.13 3.75
N MET A 54 12.96 -22.46 3.63
CA MET A 54 14.16 -23.25 3.88
C MET A 54 15.32 -22.93 2.91
N HIS A 55 15.02 -22.65 1.64
CA HIS A 55 16.04 -22.23 0.67
C HIS A 55 16.59 -20.84 0.96
N ILE A 56 15.74 -19.88 1.34
CA ILE A 56 16.16 -18.47 1.45
C ILE A 56 16.70 -18.11 2.83
N SER A 57 16.24 -18.78 3.90
CA SER A 57 16.56 -18.42 5.28
C SER A 57 18.06 -18.34 5.59
N PRO A 58 18.93 -19.23 5.09
CA PRO A 58 20.39 -19.15 5.33
C PRO A 58 21.05 -17.86 4.80
N PHE A 59 20.42 -17.19 3.85
CA PHE A 59 20.96 -16.00 3.17
C PHE A 59 20.31 -14.69 3.64
N ILE A 60 19.28 -14.77 4.49
CA ILE A 60 18.54 -13.60 4.98
C ILE A 60 18.86 -13.40 6.45
N LEU A 61 19.51 -12.28 6.76
CA LEU A 61 19.65 -11.79 8.13
C LEU A 61 18.61 -10.68 8.38
N ARG A 62 17.53 -11.03 9.09
CA ARG A 62 16.50 -10.07 9.53
C ARG A 62 16.49 -10.01 11.06
N ARG A 63 16.50 -8.79 11.60
CA ARG A 63 16.39 -8.53 13.04
C ARG A 63 15.28 -7.52 13.28
N MET A 64 14.37 -7.80 14.22
CA MET A 64 13.35 -6.81 14.60
C MET A 64 13.92 -5.89 15.68
N LYS A 65 13.46 -4.63 15.74
CA LYS A 65 13.88 -3.67 16.79
C LYS A 65 13.72 -4.28 18.20
N LYS A 66 12.62 -4.97 18.47
CA LYS A 66 12.36 -5.68 19.73
C LYS A 66 13.41 -6.76 20.07
N ASP A 67 14.04 -7.37 19.06
CA ASP A 67 15.02 -8.45 19.26
C ASP A 67 16.42 -7.90 19.58
N VAL A 68 16.67 -6.61 19.30
CA VAL A 68 18.01 -5.99 19.39
C VAL A 68 18.08 -4.74 20.26
N LEU A 69 16.96 -4.07 20.52
CA LEU A 69 16.89 -2.78 21.24
C LEU A 69 15.84 -2.89 22.33
N THR A 70 16.25 -3.39 23.50
CA THR A 70 15.41 -3.56 24.69
C THR A 70 15.09 -2.26 25.42
N GLU A 71 15.79 -1.16 25.09
CA GLU A 71 15.59 0.16 25.70
C GLU A 71 14.55 1.02 24.97
N LEU A 72 14.04 0.55 23.82
CA LEU A 72 13.01 1.29 23.09
C LEU A 72 11.66 1.15 23.81
N PRO A 73 10.92 2.26 24.01
CA PRO A 73 9.55 2.18 24.50
C PRO A 73 8.66 1.47 23.49
N ASP A 74 7.53 0.94 23.97
CA ASP A 74 6.55 0.27 23.13
C ASP A 74 5.98 1.23 22.08
N LYS A 75 5.80 0.72 20.85
CA LYS A 75 5.12 1.46 19.79
C LYS A 75 3.61 1.33 20.00
N TYR A 76 2.96 2.45 20.29
CA TYR A 76 1.49 2.54 20.30
C TYR A 76 0.97 2.90 18.90
N GLU A 77 0.02 2.13 18.40
CA GLU A 77 -0.70 2.41 17.16
C GLU A 77 -2.19 2.60 17.46
N THR A 78 -2.72 3.78 17.12
CA THR A 78 -4.14 4.09 17.30
C THR A 78 -4.73 4.51 15.96
N LYS A 79 -5.83 3.88 15.58
CA LYS A 79 -6.60 4.25 14.38
C LYS A 79 -7.64 5.29 14.77
N MET A 80 -7.49 6.51 14.26
CA MET A 80 -8.49 7.56 14.41
C MET A 80 -9.37 7.60 13.15
N LEU A 81 -10.67 7.40 13.34
CA LEU A 81 -11.66 7.43 12.26
C LEU A 81 -12.30 8.81 12.21
N THR A 82 -12.50 9.33 11.01
CA THR A 82 -13.21 10.59 10.76
C THR A 82 -14.06 10.44 9.51
N ASP A 83 -15.22 11.11 9.53
CA ASP A 83 -16.07 11.24 8.35
C ASP A 83 -15.56 12.32 7.41
N LEU A 84 -16.07 12.32 6.18
CA LEU A 84 -15.88 13.44 5.25
C LEU A 84 -16.76 14.61 5.70
N SER A 85 -16.22 15.83 5.66
CA SER A 85 -17.02 17.04 5.86
C SER A 85 -18.12 17.13 4.79
N GLU A 86 -19.17 17.91 5.04
CA GLU A 86 -20.29 18.00 4.10
C GLU A 86 -19.85 18.43 2.69
N ASP A 87 -18.99 19.45 2.60
CA ASP A 87 -18.49 19.95 1.32
C ASP A 87 -17.53 18.96 0.65
N GLN A 88 -16.68 18.29 1.43
CA GLN A 88 -15.81 17.22 0.93
C GLN A 88 -16.64 16.04 0.39
N LYS A 89 -17.74 15.68 1.06
CA LYS A 89 -18.64 14.59 0.65
C LYS A 89 -19.39 14.94 -0.64
N LYS A 90 -19.83 16.19 -0.82
CA LYS A 90 -20.44 16.66 -2.08
C LYS A 90 -19.48 16.49 -3.24
N VAL A 91 -18.23 16.94 -3.08
CA VAL A 91 -17.17 16.79 -4.09
C VAL A 91 -16.89 15.31 -4.37
N TYR A 92 -16.77 14.49 -3.32
CA TYR A 92 -16.52 13.06 -3.45
C TYR A 92 -17.60 12.35 -4.27
N LEU A 93 -18.87 12.58 -3.95
CA LEU A 93 -19.99 11.94 -4.63
C LEU A 93 -20.10 12.40 -6.09
N ALA A 94 -19.91 13.68 -6.37
CA ALA A 94 -19.90 14.21 -7.73
C ALA A 94 -18.79 13.56 -8.58
N TYR A 95 -17.57 13.44 -8.04
CA TYR A 95 -16.47 12.74 -8.72
C TYR A 95 -16.77 11.26 -8.91
N LEU A 96 -17.30 10.58 -7.89
CA LEU A 96 -17.64 9.17 -7.96
C LEU A 96 -18.69 8.89 -9.04
N GLU A 97 -19.70 9.74 -9.16
CA GLU A 97 -20.75 9.62 -10.17
C GLU A 97 -20.19 9.82 -11.58
N ASN A 98 -19.37 10.85 -11.80
CA ASN A 98 -18.70 11.09 -13.08
C ASN A 98 -17.81 9.91 -13.49
N ILE A 99 -16.96 9.44 -12.56
CA ILE A 99 -16.07 8.28 -12.78
C ILE A 99 -16.89 7.03 -13.15
N ARG A 100 -18.00 6.77 -12.45
CA ARG A 100 -18.85 5.61 -12.74
C ARG A 100 -19.49 5.69 -14.11
N SER A 101 -19.94 6.87 -14.51
CA SER A 101 -20.51 7.11 -15.84
C SER A 101 -19.49 6.84 -16.94
N GLU A 102 -18.28 7.41 -16.83
CA GLU A 102 -17.17 7.22 -17.77
C GLU A 102 -16.72 5.76 -17.87
N ILE A 103 -16.57 5.07 -16.73
CA ILE A 103 -16.16 3.66 -16.75
C ILE A 103 -17.25 2.79 -17.40
N ASN A 104 -18.53 3.06 -17.13
CA ASN A 104 -19.64 2.27 -17.67
C ASN A 104 -19.83 2.46 -19.18
N SER A 105 -19.51 3.62 -19.74
CA SER A 105 -19.52 3.82 -21.20
C SER A 105 -18.34 3.09 -21.86
N GLU A 106 -17.15 3.15 -21.26
CA GLU A 106 -15.93 2.59 -21.87
C GLU A 106 -15.81 1.06 -21.76
N ILE A 107 -16.35 0.44 -20.71
CA ILE A 107 -16.36 -1.04 -20.58
C ILE A 107 -17.22 -1.68 -21.68
N LYS A 108 -18.20 -0.96 -22.23
CA LYS A 108 -19.00 -1.44 -23.37
C LYS A 108 -18.22 -1.45 -24.68
N GLU A 109 -17.13 -0.67 -24.77
CA GLU A 109 -16.40 -0.43 -26.03
C GLU A 109 -14.99 -1.05 -26.06
N ASN A 110 -14.37 -1.40 -24.94
CA ASN A 110 -13.03 -2.02 -24.91
C ASN A 110 -12.75 -2.88 -23.66
N SER A 111 -11.81 -3.82 -23.80
CA SER A 111 -11.36 -4.75 -22.77
C SER A 111 -10.79 -4.03 -21.52
N LEU A 112 -11.12 -4.56 -20.33
CA LEU A 112 -10.72 -4.07 -19.01
C LEU A 112 -9.25 -3.65 -18.87
N GLU A 113 -8.33 -4.29 -19.59
CA GLU A 113 -6.90 -3.96 -19.55
C GLU A 113 -6.59 -2.55 -20.06
N LYS A 114 -7.28 -2.06 -21.10
CA LYS A 114 -7.06 -0.70 -21.64
C LYS A 114 -7.51 0.38 -20.66
N ASN A 115 -8.51 0.08 -19.82
CA ASN A 115 -9.11 1.05 -18.90
C ASN A 115 -8.44 1.08 -17.52
N ARG A 116 -7.48 0.19 -17.26
CA ARG A 116 -6.81 0.06 -15.95
C ARG A 116 -6.18 1.36 -15.47
N ILE A 117 -5.49 2.08 -16.35
CA ILE A 117 -4.82 3.35 -16.00
C ILE A 117 -5.84 4.41 -15.58
N LYS A 118 -6.97 4.51 -16.30
CA LYS A 118 -8.06 5.43 -15.96
C LYS A 118 -8.70 5.11 -14.61
N ILE A 119 -8.96 3.83 -14.34
CA ILE A 119 -9.49 3.39 -13.04
C ILE A 119 -8.52 3.76 -11.91
N LEU A 120 -7.22 3.53 -12.07
CA LEU A 120 -6.21 3.89 -11.08
C LEU A 120 -6.14 5.41 -10.86
N ALA A 121 -6.24 6.21 -11.93
CA ALA A 121 -6.30 7.66 -11.85
C ALA A 121 -7.56 8.13 -11.08
N ALA A 122 -8.72 7.53 -11.36
CA ALA A 122 -9.97 7.81 -10.68
C ALA A 122 -9.89 7.48 -9.17
N LEU A 123 -9.40 6.30 -8.82
CA LEU A 123 -9.16 5.92 -7.41
C LEU A 123 -8.19 6.88 -6.72
N THR A 124 -7.16 7.36 -7.43
CA THR A 124 -6.22 8.35 -6.91
C THR A 124 -6.93 9.66 -6.60
N ARG A 125 -7.82 10.15 -7.48
CA ARG A 125 -8.63 11.35 -7.22
C ARG A 125 -9.54 11.20 -6.01
N LEU A 126 -10.24 10.06 -5.89
CA LEU A 126 -11.08 9.79 -4.72
C LEU A 126 -10.26 9.78 -3.41
N ARG A 127 -9.06 9.18 -3.43
CA ARG A 127 -8.13 9.22 -2.29
C ARG A 127 -7.67 10.63 -1.95
N GLN A 128 -7.35 11.45 -2.96
CA GLN A 128 -6.97 12.86 -2.76
C GLN A 128 -8.10 13.66 -2.12
N ILE A 129 -9.35 13.47 -2.59
CA ILE A 129 -10.54 14.09 -1.99
C ILE A 129 -10.64 13.72 -0.52
N CYS A 130 -10.49 12.44 -0.15
CA CYS A 130 -10.52 11.98 1.24
C CYS A 130 -9.39 12.57 2.11
N CYS A 131 -8.27 13.01 1.52
CA CYS A 131 -7.23 13.74 2.23
C CYS A 131 -7.60 15.22 2.38
N HIS A 132 -7.75 15.92 1.26
CA HIS A 132 -8.23 17.30 1.19
C HIS A 132 -8.53 17.68 -0.27
N PRO A 133 -9.72 18.19 -0.62
CA PRO A 133 -10.05 18.54 -2.02
C PRO A 133 -9.13 19.61 -2.63
N ALA A 134 -8.67 20.58 -1.81
CA ALA A 134 -7.70 21.60 -2.25
C ALA A 134 -6.34 21.04 -2.76
N THR A 135 -6.06 19.74 -2.60
CA THR A 135 -4.85 19.13 -3.18
C THR A 135 -4.82 19.15 -4.71
N PHE A 136 -5.97 19.32 -5.36
CA PHE A 136 -6.04 19.44 -6.82
C PHE A 136 -7.22 20.28 -7.34
N ILE A 137 -8.20 20.63 -6.51
CA ILE A 137 -9.31 21.51 -6.88
C ILE A 137 -8.94 22.94 -6.51
N GLU A 138 -8.74 23.77 -7.53
CA GLU A 138 -8.47 25.20 -7.35
C GLU A 138 -9.67 25.89 -6.69
N ASN A 139 -9.40 26.86 -5.82
CA ASN A 139 -10.40 27.65 -5.10
C ASN A 139 -11.35 26.86 -4.19
N TYR A 140 -10.99 25.63 -3.79
CA TYR A 140 -11.72 24.93 -2.74
C TYR A 140 -11.54 25.65 -1.39
N GLN A 141 -12.64 26.18 -0.83
CA GLN A 141 -12.64 26.92 0.43
C GLN A 141 -13.17 26.09 1.62
N GLY A 142 -13.59 24.85 1.39
CA GLY A 142 -14.02 23.95 2.45
C GLY A 142 -12.84 23.37 3.24
N GLY A 143 -13.12 22.77 4.39
CA GLY A 143 -12.16 21.98 5.17
C GLY A 143 -12.14 20.50 4.75
N SER A 144 -11.45 19.66 5.53
CA SER A 144 -11.50 18.21 5.36
C SER A 144 -11.53 17.53 6.71
N GLY A 145 -12.29 16.44 6.85
CA GLY A 145 -12.44 15.79 8.16
C GLY A 145 -11.10 15.32 8.76
N LYS A 146 -10.13 14.94 7.92
CA LYS A 146 -8.77 14.61 8.39
C LYS A 146 -7.99 15.82 8.89
N LEU A 147 -8.15 16.97 8.25
CA LEU A 147 -7.51 18.21 8.70
C LEU A 147 -8.18 18.68 10.00
N ASP A 148 -9.50 18.62 10.07
CA ASP A 148 -10.27 19.02 11.25
C ASP A 148 -9.85 18.15 12.46
N LEU A 149 -9.84 16.83 12.30
CA LEU A 149 -9.34 15.89 13.33
C LEU A 149 -7.87 16.16 13.70
N LEU A 150 -7.02 16.48 12.72
CA LEU A 150 -5.62 16.83 13.01
C LEU A 150 -5.52 18.09 13.86
N MET A 151 -6.35 19.10 13.59
CA MET A 151 -6.39 20.35 14.36
C MET A 151 -6.96 20.15 15.78
N GLU A 152 -7.71 19.08 16.02
CA GLU A 152 -8.11 18.65 17.38
C GLU A 152 -6.97 17.96 18.12
N VAL A 153 -6.15 17.14 17.44
CA VAL A 153 -5.09 16.33 18.08
C VAL A 153 -3.79 17.12 18.33
N ILE A 154 -3.44 18.05 17.45
CA ILE A 154 -2.19 18.82 17.55
C ILE A 154 -2.05 19.59 18.88
N PRO A 155 -3.08 20.32 19.38
CA PRO A 155 -2.96 21.06 20.63
C PRO A 155 -2.57 20.18 21.82
N ASP A 156 -3.17 18.98 21.92
CA ASP A 156 -2.85 18.02 22.97
C ASP A 156 -1.41 17.51 22.83
N ALA A 157 -0.95 17.22 21.61
CA ALA A 157 0.43 16.82 21.37
C ALA A 157 1.43 17.91 21.80
N ILE A 158 1.16 19.17 21.45
CA ILE A 158 2.01 20.32 21.83
C ILE A 158 2.01 20.53 23.35
N ALA A 159 0.85 20.43 24.00
CA ALA A 159 0.72 20.59 25.45
C ALA A 159 1.51 19.53 26.24
N ASN A 160 1.75 18.37 25.63
CA ASN A 160 2.55 17.28 26.18
C ASN A 160 4.01 17.27 25.66
N ASP A 161 4.47 18.34 25.00
CA ASP A 161 5.84 18.47 24.43
C ASP A 161 6.21 17.37 23.42
N HIS A 162 5.22 16.86 22.68
CA HIS A 162 5.41 15.91 21.59
C HIS A 162 5.64 16.63 20.24
N ARG A 163 6.36 15.98 19.32
CA ARG A 163 6.73 16.51 18.00
C ARG A 163 6.16 15.69 16.85
#